data_AF-A0A060C5C1-F1
#
_entry.id   AF-A0A060C5C1-F1
#
_cell.length_a   1.000
_cell.length_b   1.000
_cell.length_c   1.000
_cell.angle_alpha   90.00
_cell.angle_beta   90.00
_cell.angle_gamma   90.00
#
_symmetry.space_group_name_H-M   'P 1'
#
loop_
_entity.id
_entity.type
_entity.pdbx_description
1 polymer ?
#
loop_
_entity_poly.entity_id
_entity_poly.type
_entity_poly.pdbx_seq_one_letter_code
_entity_poly.pdbx_strand_id
1 'polypeptide(L)' 'MKILIASDLHYPTINGVATFSRNLARGMAARGHEVVVIAPSQTGRRCKEVDDNYIIIRTDSVPFPFYQNFRISLY' A
#
# COMPACT_ATOMS: atom_id res chain seq x y z
N MET A 1 13.24 -11.89 -8.00
CA MET A 1 11.92 -11.99 -8.68
C MET A 1 11.17 -10.68 -8.49
N LYS A 2 10.26 -10.33 -9.41
CA LYS A 2 9.41 -9.15 -9.30
C LYS A 2 8.06 -9.55 -8.70
N ILE A 3 7.64 -8.89 -7.62
CA ILE A 3 6.43 -9.21 -6.87
C ILE A 3 5.59 -7.94 -6.72
N LEU A 4 4.32 -8.03 -7.12
CA LEU A 4 3.33 -6.98 -6.93
C LEU A 4 2.33 -7.42 -5.86
N ILE A 5 2.12 -6.57 -4.84
CA ILE A 5 1.10 -6.76 -3.82
C ILE A 5 0.07 -5.65 -3.97
N ALA A 6 -1.15 -5.99 -4.39
CA ALA A 6 -2.27 -5.05 -4.42
C ALA A 6 -3.03 -5.12 -3.09
N SER A 7 -3.23 -3.97 -2.45
CA SER A 7 -3.95 -3.91 -1.18
C SER A 7 -4.70 -2.60 -1.02
N ASP A 8 -5.98 -2.67 -0.65
CA ASP A 8 -6.79 -1.48 -0.36
C ASP A 8 -6.31 -0.74 0.90
N LEU A 9 -5.59 -1.45 1.79
CA LEU A 9 -5.07 -0.90 3.03
C LEU A 9 -3.59 -1.22 3.18
N HIS A 10 -2.79 -0.18 3.31
CA HIS A 10 -1.38 -0.29 3.59
C HIS A 10 -0.96 0.80 4.57
N TYR A 11 0.19 0.64 5.23
CA TYR A 11 0.78 1.69 6.08
C TYR A 11 0.68 3.04 5.38
N PRO A 12 0.34 4.18 6.01
CA PRO A 12 0.22 4.40 7.45
C PRO A 12 -1.09 3.94 8.08
N THR A 13 -2.03 3.32 7.33
CA THR A 13 -3.27 2.82 7.92
C THR A 13 -2.98 1.71 8.92
N ILE A 14 -3.52 1.83 10.13
CA ILE A 14 -3.40 0.80 11.17
C ILE A 14 -4.60 -0.13 11.07
N ASN A 15 -4.40 -1.30 10.46
CA ASN A 15 -5.39 -2.36 10.35
C ASN A 15 -4.66 -3.72 10.22
N GLY A 16 -5.33 -4.83 10.51
CA GLY A 16 -4.78 -6.18 10.33
C GLY A 16 -4.29 -6.44 8.90
N VAL A 17 -5.06 -6.00 7.90
CA VAL A 17 -4.70 -6.15 6.47
C VAL A 17 -3.44 -5.35 6.12
N ALA A 18 -3.34 -4.11 6.62
CA ALA A 18 -2.18 -3.25 6.37
C ALA A 18 -0.90 -3.78 7.05
N THR A 19 -1.03 -4.29 8.27
CA THR A 19 0.09 -4.91 9.00
C THR A 19 0.56 -6.19 8.30
N PHE A 20 -0.38 -7.04 7.85
CA PHE A 20 -0.06 -8.24 7.09
C PHE A 20 0.66 -7.91 5.77
N SER A 21 0.10 -6.99 4.96
CA SER A 21 0.67 -6.63 3.66
C SER A 21 2.06 -6.02 3.80
N ARG A 22 2.28 -5.17 4.82
CA ARG A 22 3.60 -4.62 5.17
C ARG A 22 4.60 -5.69 5.57
N ASN A 23 4.23 -6.59 6.48
CA ASN A 23 5.14 -7.64 6.95
C ASN A 23 5.52 -8.61 5.83
N LEU A 24 4.55 -8.98 4.98
CA LEU A 24 4.80 -9.78 3.79
C LEU A 24 5.75 -9.07 2.83
N ALA A 25 5.49 -7.80 2.50
CA ALA A 25 6.33 -7.02 1.59
C ALA A 25 7.78 -6.92 2.10
N ARG A 26 7.97 -6.57 3.37
CA ARG A 26 9.29 -6.48 4.00
C ARG A 26 10.02 -7.83 4.01
N GLY A 27 9.30 -8.90 4.33
CA GLY A 27 9.87 -10.26 4.38
C GLY A 27 10.30 -10.77 3.00
N MET A 28 9.58 -10.41 1.94
CA MET A 28 9.96 -10.76 0.56
C MET A 28 11.10 -9.88 0.06
N ALA A 29 11.07 -8.57 0.34
CA ALA A 29 12.16 -7.67 -0.03
C ALA A 29 13.49 -8.05 0.66
N ALA A 30 13.45 -8.40 1.95
CA ALA A 30 14.61 -8.86 2.71
C ALA A 30 15.24 -10.16 2.15
N ARG A 31 14.47 -10.97 1.41
CA ARG A 31 14.96 -12.17 0.72
C ARG A 31 15.57 -11.86 -0.67
N GLY A 32 15.67 -10.58 -1.05
CA GLY A 32 16.23 -10.16 -2.34
C GLY A 32 15.20 -10.11 -3.48
N HIS A 33 13.90 -10.15 -3.18
CA HIS A 33 12.86 -9.91 -4.19
C HIS A 33 12.64 -8.42 -4.42
N GLU A 34 12.35 -8.02 -5.66
CA GLU A 34 11.92 -6.66 -6.00
C GLU A 34 10.41 -6.57 -5.75
N VAL A 35 10.02 -5.89 -4.66
CA VAL A 35 8.63 -5.83 -4.20
C VAL A 35 8.06 -4.44 -4.43
N VAL A 36 6.87 -4.40 -5.03
CA VAL A 36 6.06 -3.19 -5.18
C VAL A 36 4.70 -3.43 -4.53
N VAL A 37 4.25 -2.50 -3.70
CA VAL A 37 2.91 -2.49 -3.15
C VAL A 37 2.09 -1.41 -3.83
N ILE A 38 0.90 -1.72 -4.34
CA ILE A 38 -0.06 -0.73 -4.80
C ILE A 38 -1.14 -0.59 -3.73
N ALA A 39 -1.38 0.66 -3.29
CA ALA A 39 -2.41 0.98 -2.32
C ALA A 39 -3.02 2.36 -2.56
N PRO A 40 -4.25 2.65 -2.08
CA PRO A 40 -4.83 3.98 -2.17
C PRO A 40 -3.98 5.03 -1.44
N SER A 41 -3.87 6.22 -2.02
CA SER A 41 -3.23 7.37 -1.37
C SER A 41 -4.00 7.83 -0.15
N GLN A 42 -3.33 8.27 0.92
CA GLN A 42 -4.00 8.88 2.06
C GLN A 42 -4.22 10.38 1.90
N THR A 43 -3.54 11.02 0.96
CA THR A 43 -3.75 12.43 0.62
C THR A 43 -4.68 12.60 -0.58
N GLY A 44 -5.01 11.50 -1.26
CA GLY A 44 -5.89 11.44 -2.43
C GLY A 44 -5.16 11.65 -3.75
N ARG A 45 -3.87 11.98 -3.72
CA ARG A 45 -3.03 12.13 -4.91
C ARG A 45 -2.11 10.93 -5.09
N ARG A 46 -1.90 10.52 -6.33
CA ARG A 46 -0.89 9.54 -6.70
C ARG A 46 0.49 9.97 -6.20
N CYS A 47 1.18 9.08 -5.51
CA CYS A 47 2.57 9.30 -5.09
C CYS A 47 3.33 7.97 -5.09
N LYS A 48 4.66 8.07 -5.06
CA LYS A 48 5.55 6.92 -4.90
C LYS A 48 6.31 7.11 -3.60
N GLU A 49 6.25 6.10 -2.75
CA GLU A 49 6.87 6.07 -1.45
C GLU A 49 7.80 4.86 -1.36
N VAL A 50 8.76 4.90 -0.44
CA VAL A 50 9.63 3.77 -0.12
C VAL A 50 9.48 3.52 1.36
N ASP A 51 9.13 2.28 1.72
CA ASP A 51 9.06 1.83 3.11
C ASP A 51 10.17 0.80 3.33
N ASP A 52 11.22 1.25 4.03
CA ASP A 52 12.38 0.45 4.43
C ASP A 52 13.16 -0.12 3.23
N ASN A 53 12.67 -1.22 2.66
CA ASN A 53 13.32 -2.00 1.62
C ASN A 53 12.42 -2.33 0.42
N TYR A 54 11.22 -1.75 0.32
CA TYR A 54 10.33 -1.94 -0.83
C TYR A 54 9.61 -0.65 -1.24
N ILE A 55 9.03 -0.67 -2.44
CA ILE A 55 8.36 0.51 -3.03
C ILE A 55 6.85 0.41 -2.83
N ILE A 56 6.24 1.54 -2.49
CA ILE A 56 4.78 1.70 -2.44
C ILE A 56 4.38 2.69 -3.54
N ILE A 57 3.47 2.26 -4.41
CA ILE A 57 2.81 3.12 -5.39
C ILE A 57 1.42 3.44 -4.85
N ARG A 58 1.22 4.71 -4.49
CA ARG A 58 -0.10 5.20 -4.13
C ARG A 58 -0.87 5.60 -5.37
N THR A 59 -2.11 5.17 -5.47
CA THR A 59 -3.03 5.58 -6.54
C THR A 59 -3.94 6.72 -6.08
N ASP A 60 -4.48 7.46 -7.03
CA ASP A 60 -5.47 8.50 -6.75
C ASP A 60 -6.67 7.87 -6.04
N SER A 61 -7.13 8.54 -4.99
CA SER A 61 -8.16 7.97 -4.14
C SER A 61 -9.08 9.04 -3.57
N VAL A 62 -10.34 8.66 -3.37
CA VAL A 62 -11.33 9.51 -2.72
C VAL A 62 -11.81 8.87 -1.42
N PRO A 63 -12.06 9.68 -0.37
CA PRO A 63 -12.65 9.17 0.86
C PRO A 63 -14.04 8.62 0.57
N PHE A 64 -14.32 7.43 1.09
CA PHE A 64 -15.63 6.83 0.94
C PHE A 64 -16.62 7.52 1.89
N PRO A 65 -17.72 8.11 1.38
CA PRO A 65 -18.60 8.95 2.20
C PRO A 65 -19.34 8.20 3.31
N PHE A 66 -19.45 6.86 3.21
CA PHE A 66 -20.21 6.04 4.15
C PHE A 66 -19.35 5.25 5.15
N TYR A 67 -18.01 5.34 5.08
CA TYR A 67 -17.13 4.62 6.00
C TYR A 67 -15.86 5.41 6.32
N GLN A 68 -15.69 5.78 7.59
CA GLN A 68 -14.51 6.53 8.04
C GLN A 68 -13.24 5.68 7.84
N ASN A 69 -12.18 6.33 7.35
CA ASN A 69 -10.86 5.73 7.06
C ASN A 69 -10.80 4.73 5.89
N PHE A 70 -11.85 4.62 5.09
CA PHE A 70 -11.84 3.85 3.85
C PHE A 70 -11.70 4.77 2.64
N ARG A 71 -10.82 4.42 1.70
CA ARG A 71 -10.58 5.18 0.47
C ARG A 71 -10.68 4.24 -0.72
N ILE A 72 -11.32 4.72 -1.79
CA ILE A 72 -11.46 3.96 -3.03
C ILE A 72 -10.44 4.51 -4.02
N SER A 73 -9.62 3.61 -4.61
CA SER A 73 -8.75 3.95 -5.72
C SER A 73 -9.57 4.22 -6.98
N LEU A 74 -9.25 5.31 -7.67
CA LEU A 74 -9.95 5.72 -8.87
C LEU A 74 -9.36 5.12 -10.14
N TYR A 75 -8.06 4.82 -10.19
CA TYR A 75 -7.34 4.22 -11.32
C TYR A 75 -6.02 3.55 -10.90
#